data_AF-A0A950BZK3-F1
#
_entry.id   AF-A0A950BZK3-F1
#
_cell.length_a   1.000
_cell.length_b   1.000
_cell.length_c   1.000
_cell.angle_alpha   90.00
_cell.angle_beta   90.00
_cell.angle_gamma   90.00
#
_symmetry.space_group_name_H-M   'P 1'
#
loop_
_entity.id
_entity.type
_entity.pdbx_description
1 polymer ?
#
loop_
_entity_poly.entity_id
_entity_poly.type
_entity_poly.pdbx_seq_one_letter_code
_entity_poly.pdbx_strand_id
1 'polypeptide(L)'
;QMWYRLQAILFAWYLQIQAEALDSAVLHGDETGWRVNGKTHRLWCFTTTDLTYFMIDRSRGSPALAELFQDEFAGTLVTDFWGAYNAVACARRQTCLVHLLRELRIVEKYHRPGPNWPGFAKKLRRLLGDAIRLKKRDNVPAAEFASRRARLTVRLDELLATGWEDTDAKRLIKRLRRHRDDLLTFLDEPNVPFDNNHAERALRPAAMIRKNSFGNRSERGADA
;
A
#
# COMPACT_ATOMS: atom_id res chain seq x y z
N GLN A 1 -10.38 -25.81 -23.24
CA GLN A 1 -10.89 -25.01 -24.37
C GLN A 1 -11.93 -23.97 -23.95
N MET A 2 -12.88 -24.30 -23.05
CA MET A 2 -13.91 -23.35 -22.58
C MET A 2 -13.34 -22.07 -21.94
N TRP A 3 -12.37 -22.19 -21.04
CA TRP A 3 -11.73 -21.04 -20.37
C TRP A 3 -11.11 -20.03 -21.34
N TYR A 4 -10.51 -20.49 -22.44
CA TYR A 4 -9.94 -19.59 -23.46
C TYR A 4 -11.00 -18.81 -24.24
N ARG A 5 -12.18 -19.42 -24.47
CA ARG A 5 -13.30 -18.71 -25.10
C ARG A 5 -13.90 -17.68 -24.15
N LEU A 6 -14.00 -18.03 -22.87
CA LEU A 6 -14.44 -17.11 -21.83
C LEU A 6 -13.47 -15.93 -21.69
N GLN A 7 -12.16 -16.19 -21.68
CA GLN A 7 -11.13 -15.14 -21.69
C GLN A 7 -11.33 -14.19 -22.86
N ALA A 8 -11.50 -14.69 -24.08
CA ALA A 8 -11.69 -13.84 -25.26
C ALA A 8 -12.93 -12.94 -25.13
N ILE A 9 -14.02 -13.43 -24.51
CA ILE A 9 -15.24 -12.65 -24.25
C ILE A 9 -15.00 -11.60 -23.15
N LEU A 10 -14.29 -11.97 -22.08
CA LEU A 10 -14.06 -11.11 -20.92
C LEU A 10 -12.87 -10.15 -21.11
N PHE A 11 -12.04 -10.33 -22.13
CA PHE A 11 -10.81 -9.55 -22.29
C PHE A 11 -11.08 -8.04 -22.46
N ALA A 12 -12.15 -7.68 -23.17
CA ALA A 12 -12.57 -6.28 -23.27
C ALA A 12 -12.91 -5.69 -21.90
N TRP A 13 -13.60 -6.46 -21.05
CA TRP A 13 -13.92 -6.08 -19.67
C TRP A 13 -12.68 -6.00 -18.78
N TYR A 14 -11.70 -6.89 -18.97
CA TYR A 14 -10.42 -6.84 -18.28
C TYR A 14 -9.68 -5.52 -18.56
N LEU A 15 -9.61 -5.11 -19.83
CA LEU A 15 -9.01 -3.83 -20.24
C LEU A 15 -9.82 -2.64 -19.73
N GLN A 16 -11.15 -2.72 -19.72
CA GLN A 16 -12.00 -1.70 -19.15
C GLN A 16 -11.76 -1.53 -17.65
N ILE A 17 -11.71 -2.63 -16.88
CA ILE A 17 -11.42 -2.61 -15.44
C ILE A 17 -10.03 -2.02 -15.18
N GLN A 18 -9.04 -2.32 -16.02
CA GLN A 18 -7.71 -1.70 -15.95
C GLN A 18 -7.80 -0.18 -16.13
N ALA A 19 -8.50 0.28 -17.16
CA ALA A 19 -8.66 1.71 -17.43
C ALA A 19 -9.43 2.42 -16.30
N GLU A 20 -10.52 1.84 -15.81
CA GLU A 20 -11.30 2.37 -14.68
C GLU A 20 -10.49 2.40 -13.38
N ALA A 21 -9.61 1.42 -13.15
CA ALA A 21 -8.68 1.43 -12.02
C ALA A 21 -7.72 2.62 -12.12
N LEU A 22 -7.17 2.88 -13.30
CA LEU A 22 -6.24 4.00 -13.57
C LEU A 22 -6.92 5.37 -13.57
N ASP A 23 -8.24 5.44 -13.80
CA ASP A 23 -9.03 6.68 -13.73
C ASP A 23 -9.62 6.94 -12.32
N SER A 24 -9.45 5.99 -11.40
CA SER A 24 -10.08 6.08 -10.08
C SER A 24 -9.47 7.16 -9.18
N ALA A 25 -10.30 7.78 -8.34
CA ALA A 25 -9.83 8.79 -7.38
C ALA A 25 -8.92 8.21 -6.28
N VAL A 26 -9.15 6.95 -5.88
CA VAL A 26 -8.37 6.23 -4.86
C VAL A 26 -8.15 4.81 -5.34
N LEU A 27 -6.89 4.43 -5.50
CA LEU A 27 -6.51 3.09 -5.93
C LEU A 27 -5.63 2.44 -4.88
N HIS A 28 -6.02 1.26 -4.41
CA HIS A 28 -5.20 0.44 -3.53
C HIS A 28 -4.32 -0.49 -4.35
N GLY A 29 -3.03 -0.62 -3.99
CA GLY A 29 -2.09 -1.56 -4.59
C GLY A 29 -1.51 -2.53 -3.58
N ASP A 30 -1.47 -3.82 -3.89
CA ASP A 30 -0.75 -4.85 -3.13
C ASP A 30 -0.34 -5.99 -4.07
N GLU A 31 0.54 -6.89 -3.63
CA GLU A 31 1.00 -8.01 -4.43
C GLU A 31 1.28 -9.28 -3.63
N THR A 32 1.09 -10.43 -4.27
CA THR A 32 1.45 -11.72 -3.69
C THR A 32 2.24 -12.59 -4.67
N GLY A 33 2.96 -13.57 -4.15
CA GLY A 33 3.68 -14.52 -5.00
C GLY A 33 2.71 -15.33 -5.86
N TRP A 34 3.05 -15.59 -7.11
CA TRP A 34 2.25 -16.44 -7.99
C TRP A 34 3.12 -17.47 -8.69
N ARG A 35 2.53 -18.56 -9.18
CA ARG A 35 3.26 -19.65 -9.84
C ARG A 35 2.64 -19.89 -11.21
N VAL A 36 3.47 -19.77 -12.24
CA VAL A 36 3.10 -20.06 -13.62
C VAL A 36 4.10 -21.05 -14.17
N ASN A 37 3.64 -22.27 -14.46
CA ASN A 37 4.44 -23.40 -14.94
C ASN A 37 5.74 -23.60 -14.13
N GLY A 38 5.63 -23.61 -12.80
CA GLY A 38 6.78 -23.79 -11.91
C GLY A 38 7.74 -22.60 -11.83
N LYS A 39 7.43 -21.45 -12.44
CA LYS A 39 8.21 -20.21 -12.34
C LYS A 39 7.53 -19.23 -11.38
N THR A 40 8.34 -18.47 -10.65
CA THR A 40 7.84 -17.45 -9.72
C THR A 40 7.45 -16.20 -10.47
N HIS A 41 6.20 -15.80 -10.28
CA HIS A 41 5.60 -14.56 -10.77
C HIS A 41 5.07 -13.76 -9.57
N ARG A 42 4.48 -12.61 -9.84
CA ARG A 42 3.72 -11.79 -8.92
C ARG A 42 2.32 -11.60 -9.45
N LEU A 43 1.35 -11.83 -8.58
CA LEU A 43 -0.02 -11.40 -8.80
C LEU A 43 -0.14 -10.03 -8.13
N TRP A 44 -0.14 -9.00 -8.96
CA TRP A 44 -0.44 -7.63 -8.56
C TRP A 44 -1.94 -7.44 -8.48
N CYS A 45 -2.40 -6.69 -7.49
CA CYS A 45 -3.79 -6.38 -7.25
C CYS A 45 -3.95 -4.87 -7.11
N PHE A 46 -4.80 -4.31 -7.95
CA PHE A 46 -5.18 -2.91 -7.92
C PHE A 46 -6.69 -2.83 -7.73
N THR A 47 -7.16 -2.16 -6.68
CA THR A 47 -8.57 -2.23 -6.31
C THR A 47 -9.11 -0.92 -5.74
N THR A 48 -10.36 -0.65 -6.08
CA THR A 48 -11.20 0.40 -5.49
C THR A 48 -12.34 -0.27 -4.70
N THR A 49 -13.28 0.51 -4.16
CA THR A 49 -14.49 -0.03 -3.54
C THR A 49 -15.28 -0.97 -4.45
N ASP A 50 -15.26 -0.72 -5.76
CA ASP A 50 -16.21 -1.31 -6.71
C ASP A 50 -15.55 -2.22 -7.75
N LEU A 51 -14.23 -2.18 -7.89
CA LEU A 51 -13.51 -3.04 -8.82
C LEU A 51 -12.20 -3.62 -8.25
N THR A 52 -11.73 -4.69 -8.89
CA THR A 52 -10.42 -5.29 -8.63
C THR A 52 -9.81 -5.73 -9.95
N TYR A 53 -8.67 -5.13 -10.27
CA TYR A 53 -7.80 -5.50 -11.37
C TYR A 53 -6.67 -6.39 -10.86
N PHE A 54 -6.44 -7.52 -11.53
CA PHE A 54 -5.30 -8.40 -11.25
C PHE A 54 -4.38 -8.45 -12.46
N MET A 55 -3.08 -8.41 -12.21
CA MET A 55 -2.06 -8.54 -13.24
C MET A 55 -1.00 -9.54 -12.80
N ILE A 56 -0.72 -10.53 -13.64
CA ILE A 56 0.35 -11.50 -13.40
C ILE A 56 1.58 -11.03 -14.16
N ASP A 57 2.67 -10.77 -13.44
CA ASP A 57 3.94 -10.39 -14.07
C ASP A 57 5.13 -11.13 -13.45
N ARG A 58 6.22 -11.33 -14.20
CA ARG A 58 7.44 -11.97 -13.70
C ARG A 58 8.20 -11.09 -12.71
N SER A 59 8.10 -9.78 -12.86
CA SER A 59 8.76 -8.80 -12.01
C SER A 59 7.98 -8.57 -10.71
N ARG A 60 8.74 -8.38 -9.63
CA ARG A 60 8.25 -7.81 -8.35
C ARG A 60 8.63 -6.33 -8.21
N GLY A 61 9.32 -5.80 -9.21
CA GLY A 61 9.89 -4.46 -9.18
C GLY A 61 9.05 -3.46 -9.94
N SER A 62 9.63 -2.26 -10.09
CA SER A 62 9.06 -1.19 -10.90
C SER A 62 8.76 -1.53 -12.36
N PRO A 63 9.41 -2.50 -13.06
CA PRO A 63 9.03 -2.81 -14.44
C PRO A 63 7.56 -3.18 -14.63
N ALA A 64 6.99 -4.02 -13.74
CA ALA A 64 5.58 -4.38 -13.80
C ALA A 64 4.67 -3.15 -13.63
N LEU A 65 5.08 -2.23 -12.74
CA LEU A 65 4.31 -1.01 -12.47
C LEU A 65 4.45 -0.01 -13.62
N ALA A 66 5.58 0.05 -14.31
CA ALA A 66 5.79 0.94 -15.45
C ALA A 66 4.96 0.52 -16.68
N GLU A 67 4.69 -0.79 -16.84
CA GLU A 67 3.79 -1.27 -17.88
C GLU A 67 2.33 -0.85 -17.64
N LEU A 68 1.92 -0.78 -16.37
CA LEU A 68 0.57 -0.39 -15.96
C LEU A 68 0.40 1.13 -15.88
N PHE A 69 1.31 1.82 -15.21
CA PHE A 69 1.31 3.27 -14.99
C PHE A 69 2.24 3.94 -16.00
N GLN A 70 1.76 4.05 -17.25
CA GLN A 70 2.51 4.68 -18.34
C GLN A 70 2.50 6.21 -18.21
N ASP A 71 1.40 6.76 -17.69
CA ASP A 71 1.21 8.16 -17.38
C ASP A 71 1.10 8.38 -15.87
N GLU A 72 1.13 9.65 -15.44
CA GLU A 72 0.88 10.00 -14.05
C GLU A 72 -0.54 9.58 -13.62
N PHE A 73 -0.63 8.83 -12.53
CA PHE A 73 -1.91 8.52 -11.92
C PHE A 73 -2.48 9.74 -11.18
N ALA A 74 -3.54 10.34 -11.71
CA ALA A 74 -4.13 11.56 -11.17
C ALA A 74 -4.79 11.38 -9.77
N GLY A 75 -5.05 10.14 -9.35
CA GLY A 75 -5.67 9.81 -8.07
C GLY A 75 -4.68 9.69 -6.89
N THR A 76 -5.19 9.15 -5.78
CA THR A 76 -4.39 8.80 -4.61
C THR A 76 -4.06 7.31 -4.60
N LEU A 77 -2.77 6.98 -4.66
CA LEU A 77 -2.31 5.60 -4.58
C LEU A 77 -2.11 5.18 -3.11
N VAL A 78 -2.81 4.13 -2.67
CA VAL A 78 -2.73 3.58 -1.31
C VAL A 78 -1.95 2.26 -1.33
N THR A 79 -0.76 2.24 -0.73
CA THR A 79 0.11 1.05 -0.73
C THR A 79 0.75 0.83 0.63
N ASP A 80 1.45 -0.28 0.80
CA ASP A 80 2.41 -0.42 1.90
C ASP A 80 3.73 0.33 1.59
N PHE A 81 4.80 0.01 2.32
CA PHE A 81 6.13 0.59 2.13
C PHE A 81 6.99 -0.20 1.13
N TRP A 82 6.40 -1.03 0.26
CA TRP A 82 7.15 -1.77 -0.74
C TRP A 82 7.80 -0.82 -1.75
N GLY A 83 9.11 -0.97 -1.92
CA GLY A 83 9.93 0.01 -2.64
C GLY A 83 9.60 0.14 -4.13
N ALA A 84 8.95 -0.86 -4.75
CA ALA A 84 8.60 -0.83 -6.16
C ALA A 84 7.61 0.30 -6.49
N TYR A 85 6.64 0.55 -5.59
CA TYR A 85 5.64 1.60 -5.80
C TYR A 85 6.26 3.00 -5.88
N ASN A 86 7.49 3.21 -5.39
CA ASN A 86 8.16 4.52 -5.49
C ASN A 86 8.42 4.96 -6.93
N ALA A 87 8.36 4.03 -7.89
CA ALA A 87 8.49 4.35 -9.32
C ALA A 87 7.19 4.88 -9.95
N VAL A 88 6.04 4.73 -9.27
CA VAL A 88 4.75 5.20 -9.79
C VAL A 88 4.63 6.70 -9.55
N ALA A 89 4.52 7.48 -10.62
CA ALA A 89 4.11 8.88 -10.54
C ALA A 89 2.61 8.94 -10.24
N CYS A 90 2.25 9.59 -9.15
CA CYS A 90 0.86 9.77 -8.75
C CYS A 90 0.67 11.14 -8.08
N ALA A 91 -0.50 11.75 -8.28
CA ALA A 91 -0.80 13.06 -7.72
C ALA A 91 -0.69 13.07 -6.19
N ARG A 92 -1.12 11.98 -5.55
CA ARG A 92 -1.03 11.79 -4.09
C ARG A 92 -0.75 10.33 -3.76
N ARG A 93 -0.22 10.13 -2.56
CA ARG A 93 0.04 8.80 -2.02
C ARG A 93 -0.34 8.70 -0.57
N GLN A 94 -0.82 7.53 -0.17
CA GLN A 94 -1.00 7.17 1.23
C GLN A 94 -0.27 5.85 1.51
N THR A 95 0.64 5.89 2.47
CA THR A 95 1.32 4.68 2.94
C THR A 95 0.56 4.04 4.10
N CYS A 96 0.47 2.71 4.11
CA CYS A 96 -0.32 1.97 5.09
C CYS A 96 0.26 2.11 6.51
N LEU A 97 -0.46 2.81 7.40
CA LEU A 97 -0.03 3.01 8.78
C LEU A 97 -0.14 1.73 9.62
N VAL A 98 -1.02 0.79 9.24
CA VAL A 98 -1.16 -0.50 9.93
C VAL A 98 0.09 -1.36 9.74
N HIS A 99 0.69 -1.36 8.55
CA HIS A 99 1.97 -2.03 8.31
C HIS A 99 3.10 -1.41 9.13
N LEU A 100 3.16 -0.07 9.21
CA LEU A 100 4.14 0.63 10.03
C LEU A 100 3.99 0.28 11.53
N LEU A 101 2.76 0.27 12.05
CA LEU A 101 2.47 -0.12 13.44
C LEU A 101 2.80 -1.60 13.71
N ARG A 102 2.55 -2.49 12.75
CA ARG A 102 2.92 -3.91 12.85
C ARG A 102 4.44 -4.07 12.89
N GLU A 103 5.16 -3.32 12.07
CA GLU A 103 6.63 -3.34 12.05
C GLU A 103 7.23 -2.90 13.39
N LEU A 104 6.67 -1.89 14.05
CA LEU A 104 7.10 -1.52 15.41
C LEU A 104 7.01 -2.69 16.39
N ARG A 105 5.91 -3.46 16.33
CA ARG A 105 5.73 -4.64 17.19
C ARG A 105 6.70 -5.77 16.84
N ILE A 106 7.03 -5.94 15.56
CA ILE A 106 7.99 -6.94 15.10
C ILE A 106 9.38 -6.62 15.65
N VAL A 107 9.84 -5.37 15.53
CA VAL A 107 11.14 -4.96 16.07
C VAL A 107 11.20 -5.18 17.58
N GLU A 108 10.17 -4.75 18.33
CA GLU A 108 10.08 -4.97 19.78
C GLU A 108 10.18 -6.44 20.17
N LYS A 109 9.56 -7.33 19.38
CA LYS A 109 9.49 -8.76 19.70
C LYS A 109 10.72 -9.55 19.26
N TYR A 110 11.31 -9.21 18.12
CA TYR A 110 12.27 -10.09 17.43
C TYR A 110 13.67 -9.49 17.29
N HIS A 111 13.84 -8.18 17.30
CA HIS A 111 15.12 -7.54 17.00
C HIS A 111 15.94 -7.17 18.25
N ARG A 112 15.36 -7.27 19.46
CA ARG A 112 16.00 -6.88 20.74
C ARG A 112 16.66 -5.48 20.64
N PRO A 113 15.87 -4.44 20.34
CA PRO A 113 16.40 -3.13 20.00
C PRO A 113 17.05 -2.44 21.21
N GLY A 114 17.88 -1.44 20.94
CA GLY A 114 18.66 -0.74 21.96
C GLY A 114 17.82 0.15 22.89
N PRO A 115 18.45 0.77 23.91
CA PRO A 115 17.76 1.54 24.95
C PRO A 115 16.99 2.77 24.44
N ASN A 116 17.35 3.29 23.26
CA ASN A 116 16.68 4.45 22.63
C ASN A 116 15.39 4.07 21.88
N TRP A 117 15.17 2.78 21.57
CA TRP A 117 14.02 2.33 20.81
C TRP A 117 12.66 2.58 21.49
N PRO A 118 12.46 2.30 22.80
CA PRO A 118 11.17 2.55 23.44
C PRO A 118 10.72 4.01 23.31
N GLY A 119 11.66 4.97 23.36
CA GLY A 119 11.39 6.38 23.13
C GLY A 119 10.89 6.66 21.71
N PHE A 120 11.60 6.14 20.70
CA PHE A 120 11.23 6.25 19.29
C PHE A 120 9.86 5.63 19.01
N ALA A 121 9.69 4.36 19.36
CA ALA A 121 8.47 3.60 19.09
C ALA A 121 7.24 4.22 19.77
N LYS A 122 7.40 4.72 21.01
CA LYS A 122 6.33 5.43 21.73
C LYS A 122 5.94 6.73 21.03
N LYS A 123 6.91 7.56 20.60
CA LYS A 123 6.63 8.82 19.90
C LYS A 123 5.90 8.56 18.57
N LEU A 124 6.42 7.65 17.75
CA LEU A 124 5.80 7.31 16.47
C LEU A 124 4.40 6.70 16.66
N ARG A 125 4.23 5.72 17.56
CA ARG A 125 2.93 5.10 17.84
C ARG A 125 1.89 6.12 18.30
N ARG A 126 2.27 7.06 19.16
CA ARG A 126 1.37 8.14 19.61
C ARG A 126 0.98 9.05 18.45
N LEU A 127 1.94 9.44 17.60
CA LEU A 127 1.68 10.27 16.42
C LEU A 127 0.67 9.60 15.47
N LEU A 128 0.93 8.35 15.09
CA LEU A 128 0.04 7.60 14.19
C LEU A 128 -1.34 7.36 14.83
N GLY A 129 -1.36 7.03 16.13
CA GLY A 129 -2.60 6.84 16.88
C GLY A 129 -3.44 8.12 16.98
N ASP A 130 -2.80 9.27 17.17
CA ASP A 130 -3.48 10.58 17.19
C ASP A 130 -4.04 10.94 15.82
N ALA A 131 -3.30 10.70 14.74
CA ALA A 131 -3.77 10.91 13.37
C ALA A 131 -4.98 10.02 13.04
N ILE A 132 -4.92 8.72 13.34
CA ILE A 132 -6.03 7.79 13.13
C ILE A 132 -7.24 8.21 13.97
N ARG A 133 -7.04 8.62 15.23
CA ARG A 133 -8.12 9.13 16.08
C ARG A 133 -8.74 10.40 15.52
N LEU A 134 -7.95 11.31 14.95
CA LEU A 134 -8.47 12.53 14.35
C LEU A 134 -9.41 12.23 13.18
N LYS A 135 -9.03 11.31 12.28
CA LYS A 135 -9.87 10.89 11.15
C LYS A 135 -11.19 10.24 11.60
N LYS A 136 -11.18 9.51 12.72
CA LYS A 136 -12.35 8.78 13.24
C LYS A 136 -13.30 9.63 14.08
N ARG A 137 -12.97 10.90 14.35
CA ARG A 137 -13.87 11.78 15.10
C ARG A 137 -14.92 12.36 14.17
N ASP A 138 -16.18 12.20 14.56
CA ASP A 138 -17.29 12.86 13.90
C ASP A 138 -17.38 14.33 14.34
N ASN A 139 -17.90 15.20 13.45
CA ASN A 139 -18.28 16.58 13.74
C ASN A 139 -17.16 17.46 14.37
N VAL A 140 -15.89 17.23 14.01
CA VAL A 140 -14.80 18.14 14.40
C VAL A 140 -14.91 19.45 13.60
N PRO A 141 -14.99 20.62 14.24
CA PRO A 141 -14.99 21.89 13.53
C PRO A 141 -13.77 22.04 12.63
N ALA A 142 -13.93 22.59 11.42
CA ALA A 142 -12.86 22.67 10.43
C ALA A 142 -11.58 23.34 10.96
N ALA A 143 -11.71 24.43 11.73
CA ALA A 143 -10.59 25.11 12.36
C ALA A 143 -9.85 24.24 13.40
N GLU A 144 -10.58 23.44 14.18
CA GLU A 144 -10.00 22.51 15.14
C GLU A 144 -9.29 21.36 14.43
N PHE A 145 -9.88 20.84 13.35
CA PHE A 145 -9.27 19.80 12.52
C PHE A 145 -7.95 20.28 11.90
N ALA A 146 -7.97 21.46 11.26
CA ALA A 146 -6.79 22.07 10.66
C ALA A 146 -5.67 22.31 11.70
N SER A 147 -6.02 22.84 12.87
CA SER A 147 -5.09 23.03 13.98
C SER A 147 -4.45 21.71 14.46
N ARG A 148 -5.23 20.64 14.55
CA ARG A 148 -4.70 19.31 14.95
C ARG A 148 -3.85 18.68 13.86
N ARG A 149 -4.26 18.80 12.59
CA ARG A 149 -3.50 18.35 11.42
C ARG A 149 -2.13 19.04 11.37
N ALA A 150 -2.08 20.35 11.57
CA ALA A 150 -0.83 21.12 11.61
C ALA A 150 0.08 20.64 12.75
N ARG A 151 -0.48 20.40 13.95
CA ARG A 151 0.29 19.85 15.09
C ARG A 151 0.84 18.45 14.82
N LEU A 152 0.12 17.61 14.07
CA LEU A 152 0.62 16.29 13.66
C LEU A 152 1.80 16.40 12.69
N THR A 153 1.75 17.36 11.75
CA THR A 153 2.88 17.67 10.85
C THR A 153 4.12 18.06 11.64
N VAL A 154 4.00 19.02 12.57
CA VAL A 154 5.12 19.48 13.39
C VAL A 154 5.74 18.32 14.17
N ARG A 155 4.91 17.49 14.82
CA ARG A 155 5.39 16.30 15.55
C ARG A 155 6.08 15.28 14.64
N LEU A 156 5.63 15.15 13.39
CA LEU A 156 6.27 14.28 12.41
C LEU A 156 7.65 14.83 12.06
N ASP A 157 7.75 16.12 11.74
CA ASP A 157 9.00 16.77 11.42
C ASP A 157 10.01 16.71 12.57
N GLU A 158 9.58 16.96 13.79
CA GLU A 158 10.41 16.81 15.00
C GLU A 158 10.91 15.37 15.17
N LEU A 159 10.04 14.37 14.97
CA LEU A 159 10.43 12.95 15.03
C LEU A 159 11.49 12.62 13.98
N LEU A 160 11.31 13.14 12.75
CA LEU A 160 12.21 12.93 11.61
C LEU A 160 13.54 13.68 11.76
N ALA A 161 13.55 14.82 12.44
CA ALA A 161 14.75 15.60 12.72
C ALA A 161 15.56 15.06 13.91
N THR A 162 14.91 14.33 14.83
CA THR A 162 15.59 13.75 16.00
C THR A 162 16.70 12.77 15.59
N GLY A 163 17.89 12.93 16.16
CA GLY A 163 19.01 11.99 16.02
C GLY A 163 18.80 10.74 16.87
N TRP A 164 18.32 9.66 16.25
CA TRP A 164 18.17 8.36 16.91
C TRP A 164 19.45 7.53 16.77
N GLU A 165 19.92 6.88 17.83
CA GLU A 165 21.12 6.03 17.78
C GLU A 165 20.83 4.60 17.35
N ASP A 166 19.64 4.10 17.71
CA ASP A 166 19.18 2.74 17.43
C ASP A 166 19.10 2.45 15.92
N THR A 167 19.57 1.27 15.51
CA THR A 167 19.71 0.90 14.09
C THR A 167 18.37 0.75 13.40
N ASP A 168 17.37 0.16 14.06
CA ASP A 168 16.01 0.04 13.53
C ASP A 168 15.31 1.40 13.48
N ALA A 169 15.50 2.25 14.49
CA ALA A 169 15.01 3.62 14.46
C ALA A 169 15.61 4.42 13.29
N LYS A 170 16.94 4.36 13.08
CA LYS A 170 17.60 5.02 11.93
C LYS A 170 17.06 4.52 10.59
N ARG A 171 16.88 3.20 10.45
CA ARG A 171 16.31 2.56 9.26
C ARG A 171 14.90 3.06 8.97
N LEU A 172 14.03 3.10 10.00
CA LEU A 172 12.67 3.60 9.88
C LEU A 172 12.65 5.09 9.55
N ILE A 173 13.43 5.93 10.24
CA ILE A 173 13.53 7.37 9.96
C ILE A 173 13.95 7.62 8.51
N LYS A 174 14.95 6.90 7.99
CA LYS A 174 15.37 7.04 6.58
C LYS A 174 14.19 6.78 5.63
N ARG A 175 13.37 5.76 5.91
CA ARG A 175 12.18 5.44 5.11
C ARG A 175 11.08 6.48 5.29
N LEU A 176 10.78 6.90 6.52
CA LEU A 176 9.74 7.88 6.82
C LEU A 176 10.06 9.27 6.25
N ARG A 177 11.35 9.66 6.16
CA ARG A 177 11.75 10.90 5.48
C ARG A 177 11.40 10.88 3.98
N ARG A 178 11.58 9.73 3.31
CA ARG A 178 11.19 9.57 1.90
C ARG A 178 9.67 9.68 1.71
N HIS A 179 8.91 9.18 2.68
CA HIS A 179 7.45 9.12 2.65
C HIS A 179 6.79 10.15 3.56
N ARG A 180 7.48 11.25 3.86
CA ARG A 180 7.01 12.25 4.83
C ARG A 180 5.61 12.74 4.47
N ASP A 181 5.41 13.05 3.19
CA ASP A 181 4.17 13.61 2.67
C ASP A 181 3.10 12.53 2.42
N ASP A 182 3.47 11.24 2.47
CA ASP A 182 2.57 10.12 2.18
C ASP A 182 1.93 9.50 3.44
N LEU A 183 2.32 9.97 4.64
CA LEU A 183 1.90 9.35 5.90
C LEU A 183 0.52 9.83 6.37
N LEU A 184 0.19 11.09 6.07
CA LEU A 184 -0.96 11.80 6.64
C LEU A 184 -1.99 12.24 5.59
N THR A 185 -1.82 11.87 4.32
CA THR A 185 -2.71 12.20 3.19
C THR A 185 -4.17 11.87 3.47
N PHE A 186 -4.44 10.78 4.18
CA PHE A 186 -5.79 10.38 4.59
C PHE A 186 -6.53 11.42 5.47
N LEU A 187 -5.83 12.36 6.09
CA LEU A 187 -6.44 13.46 6.82
C LEU A 187 -6.87 14.60 5.91
N ASP A 188 -6.24 14.73 4.76
CA ASP A 188 -6.49 15.80 3.79
C ASP A 188 -7.49 15.33 2.72
N GLU A 189 -7.56 14.02 2.46
CA GLU A 189 -8.45 13.39 1.49
C GLU A 189 -9.55 12.55 2.19
N PRO A 190 -10.83 12.95 2.10
CA PRO A 190 -11.94 12.29 2.82
C PRO A 190 -12.07 10.78 2.55
N ASN A 191 -11.93 10.37 1.29
CA ASN A 191 -12.15 8.99 0.85
C ASN A 191 -10.90 8.09 0.96
N VAL A 192 -9.75 8.66 1.34
CA VAL A 192 -8.50 7.91 1.47
C VAL A 192 -8.43 7.30 2.88
N PRO A 193 -8.26 5.97 2.99
CA PRO A 193 -8.06 5.32 4.29
C PRO A 193 -6.60 5.40 4.75
N PHE A 194 -6.35 5.29 6.06
CA PHE A 194 -4.99 5.23 6.62
C PHE A 194 -4.30 3.86 6.46
N ASP A 195 -5.01 2.87 5.90
CA ASP A 195 -4.56 1.49 5.77
C ASP A 195 -4.85 0.92 4.38
N ASN A 196 -4.20 -0.20 4.06
CA ASN A 196 -4.34 -0.90 2.80
C ASN A 196 -5.08 -2.24 2.94
N ASN A 197 -5.94 -2.38 3.96
CA ASN A 197 -6.65 -3.64 4.22
C ASN A 197 -7.55 -4.05 3.05
N HIS A 198 -7.95 -3.10 2.20
CA HIS A 198 -8.79 -3.38 1.05
C HIS A 198 -8.08 -4.26 0.02
N ALA A 199 -6.89 -3.87 -0.45
CA ALA A 199 -6.10 -4.71 -1.35
C ALA A 199 -5.65 -6.02 -0.68
N GLU A 200 -5.26 -5.99 0.60
CA GLU A 200 -4.93 -7.23 1.33
C GLU A 200 -6.11 -8.22 1.34
N ARG A 201 -7.35 -7.73 1.49
CA ARG A 201 -8.55 -8.56 1.45
C ARG A 201 -8.85 -9.05 0.04
N ALA A 202 -8.73 -8.19 -0.97
CA ALA A 202 -8.94 -8.54 -2.37
C ALA A 202 -7.97 -9.64 -2.84
N LEU A 203 -6.74 -9.68 -2.31
CA LEU A 203 -5.76 -10.74 -2.61
C LEU A 203 -6.03 -12.09 -1.92
N ARG A 204 -6.82 -12.13 -0.82
CA ARG A 204 -7.01 -13.38 -0.04
C ARG A 204 -7.60 -14.52 -0.86
N PRO A 205 -8.67 -14.33 -1.67
CA PRO A 205 -9.19 -15.38 -2.54
C PRO A 205 -8.11 -15.99 -3.43
N ALA A 206 -7.32 -15.16 -4.11
CA ALA A 206 -6.25 -15.64 -4.98
C ALA A 206 -5.16 -16.39 -4.18
N ALA A 207 -4.75 -15.87 -3.02
CA ALA A 207 -3.78 -16.53 -2.15
C ALA A 207 -4.28 -17.92 -1.65
N MET A 208 -5.58 -18.06 -1.37
CA MET A 208 -6.21 -19.34 -1.02
C MET A 208 -6.23 -20.30 -2.22
N ILE A 209 -6.65 -19.82 -3.39
CA ILE A 209 -6.66 -20.62 -4.63
C ILE A 209 -5.25 -21.13 -4.94
N ARG A 210 -4.22 -20.28 -4.85
CA ARG A 210 -2.82 -20.66 -5.03
C ARG A 210 -2.41 -21.80 -4.11
N LYS A 211 -2.82 -21.76 -2.84
CA LYS A 211 -2.48 -22.79 -1.84
C LYS A 211 -3.09 -24.15 -2.20
N ASN A 212 -4.28 -24.17 -2.81
CA ASN A 212 -5.00 -25.39 -3.12
C ASN A 212 -4.71 -25.93 -4.54
N SER A 213 -4.47 -25.04 -5.51
CA SER A 213 -4.28 -25.38 -6.93
C SER A 213 -2.82 -25.38 -7.39
N PHE A 214 -1.90 -24.83 -6.59
CA PHE A 214 -0.49 -24.61 -6.91
C PHE A 214 -0.22 -23.64 -8.07
N GLY A 215 -1.22 -22.83 -8.46
CA GLY A 215 -1.10 -21.81 -9.51
C GLY A 215 -1.37 -22.34 -10.92
N ASN A 216 -0.99 -21.57 -11.95
CA ASN A 216 -1.23 -21.92 -13.35
C ASN A 216 -0.13 -22.87 -13.85
N ARG A 217 -0.51 -23.85 -14.68
CA ARG A 217 0.41 -24.86 -15.26
C ARG A 217 0.96 -24.48 -16.64
N SER A 218 0.53 -23.37 -17.20
CA SER A 218 1.00 -22.83 -18.49
C SER A 218 0.84 -21.31 -18.50
N GLU A 219 1.61 -20.61 -19.36
CA GLU A 219 1.47 -19.15 -19.56
C GLU A 219 0.09 -18.82 -20.13
N ARG A 220 -0.33 -19.54 -21.18
CA ARG A 220 -1.69 -19.43 -21.74
C ARG A 220 -2.80 -19.65 -20.70
N GLY A 221 -2.55 -20.47 -19.68
CA GLY A 221 -3.49 -20.71 -18.60
C GLY A 221 -3.47 -19.64 -17.51
N ALA A 222 -2.41 -18.82 -17.42
CA ALA A 222 -2.34 -17.65 -16.56
C ALA A 222 -3.02 -16.43 -17.21
N ASP A 223 -2.99 -16.35 -18.54
CA ASP A 223 -3.69 -15.31 -19.31
C ASP A 223 -5.21 -15.54 -19.39
N ALA A 224 -5.69 -16.74 -19.02
CA ALA A 224 -7.08 -17.22 -19.16
C ALA A 224 -7.90 -17.11 -17.89
#